data_AF-A0A710ES42-F1
#
_entry.id   AF-A0A710ES42-F1
#
_cell.length_a   1.000
_cell.length_b   1.000
_cell.length_c   1.000
_cell.angle_alpha   90.00
_cell.angle_beta   90.00
_cell.angle_gamma   90.00
#
_symmetry.space_group_name_H-M   'P 1'
#
loop_
_entity.id
_entity.type
_entity.pdbx_description
1 polymer ?
#
loop_
_entity_poly.entity_id
_entity_poly.type
_entity_poly.pdbx_seq_one_letter_code
_entity_poly.pdbx_strand_id
1 'polypeptide(L)'
;YIIHKSRKVERWLEENPKFRLLFLPMYSPWLNPIERLWLSLHETITRNHQCRYMWQLLKQVAQFMNAASLFPGNQQGLAKVER
;
A
#
# COMPACT_ATOMS: atom_id res chain seq x y z
N TYR A 1 -6.84 -11.02 12.74
CA TYR A 1 -6.57 -10.98 11.28
C TYR A 1 -5.20 -11.60 11.04
N ILE A 2 -5.11 -12.82 10.46
CA ILE A 2 -3.85 -13.63 10.38
C ILE A 2 -3.44 -13.88 8.91
N ILE A 3 -4.04 -13.17 7.94
CA ILE A 3 -3.85 -13.48 6.51
C ILE A 3 -2.38 -13.40 6.06
N HIS A 4 -1.57 -12.51 6.65
CA HIS A 4 -0.14 -12.35 6.36
C HIS A 4 0.75 -13.49 6.86
N LYS A 5 0.22 -14.39 7.70
CA LYS A 5 0.91 -15.59 8.23
C LYS A 5 0.21 -16.88 7.82
N SER A 6 -0.60 -16.84 6.76
CA SER A 6 -1.30 -18.04 6.29
C SER A 6 -0.36 -18.96 5.52
N ARG A 7 -0.59 -20.27 5.60
CA ARG A 7 0.16 -21.28 4.82
C ARG A 7 0.14 -21.04 3.31
N LYS A 8 -0.86 -20.31 2.81
CA LYS A 8 -0.95 -19.93 1.39
C LYS A 8 0.07 -18.83 1.06
N VAL A 9 0.21 -17.85 1.94
CA VAL A 9 1.20 -16.77 1.78
C VAL A 9 2.62 -17.30 1.95
N GLU A 10 2.87 -18.16 2.94
CA GLU A 10 4.19 -18.77 3.17
C GLU A 10 4.67 -19.57 1.96
N ARG A 11 3.85 -20.49 1.43
CA ARG A 11 4.18 -21.26 0.21
C ARG A 11 4.46 -20.36 -0.99
N TRP A 12 3.67 -19.30 -1.18
CA TRP A 12 3.91 -18.39 -2.29
C TRP A 12 5.23 -17.61 -2.12
N LEU A 13 5.62 -17.25 -0.90
CA LEU A 13 6.88 -16.57 -0.62
C LEU A 13 8.10 -17.48 -0.86
N GLU A 14 7.98 -18.77 -0.55
CA GLU A 14 9.01 -19.78 -0.87
C GLU A 14 9.29 -19.84 -2.38
N GLU A 15 8.25 -19.72 -3.21
CA GLU A 15 8.35 -19.69 -4.68
C GLU A 15 8.82 -18.32 -5.24
N ASN A 16 8.85 -17.26 -4.42
CA ASN A 16 9.10 -15.88 -4.88
C ASN A 16 10.22 -15.18 -4.06
N PRO A 17 11.50 -15.60 -4.20
CA PRO A 17 12.61 -15.11 -3.38
C PRO A 17 12.98 -13.63 -3.60
N LYS A 18 12.40 -12.98 -4.63
CA LYS A 18 12.57 -11.54 -4.87
C LYS A 18 11.97 -10.67 -3.76
N PHE A 19 11.02 -11.19 -2.98
CA PHE A 19 10.40 -10.46 -1.90
C PHE A 19 11.10 -10.77 -0.57
N ARG A 20 11.68 -9.74 0.05
CA ARG A 20 12.21 -9.82 1.40
C ARG A 20 11.20 -9.22 2.38
N LEU A 21 10.72 -10.02 3.33
CA LEU A 21 9.83 -9.53 4.38
C LEU A 21 10.60 -8.80 5.47
N LEU A 22 10.10 -7.62 5.84
CA LEU A 22 10.55 -6.86 7.00
C LEU A 22 9.45 -6.96 8.07
N PHE A 23 9.76 -7.64 9.17
CA PHE A 23 8.81 -7.78 10.28
C PHE A 23 8.93 -6.58 11.22
N LEU A 24 7.78 -6.01 11.57
CA LEU A 24 7.68 -4.90 12.51
C LEU A 24 7.20 -5.42 13.88
N PRO A 25 7.61 -4.77 14.98
CA PRO A 25 7.04 -5.03 16.29
C PRO A 25 5.52 -4.83 16.31
N MET A 26 4.85 -5.55 17.22
CA MET A 26 3.40 -5.42 17.40
C MET A 26 3.02 -3.98 17.80
N TYR A 27 1.87 -3.51 17.32
CA TYR A 27 1.32 -2.18 17.64
C TYR A 27 2.26 -1.01 17.32
N SER A 28 3.16 -1.15 16.34
CA SER A 28 4.11 -0.10 15.92
C SER A 28 3.79 0.45 14.52
N PRO A 29 2.61 1.05 14.27
CA PRO A 29 2.22 1.53 12.95
C PRO A 29 3.10 2.67 12.43
N TRP A 30 3.73 3.44 13.31
CA TRP A 30 4.66 4.53 12.93
C TRP A 30 5.91 4.03 12.20
N LEU A 31 6.25 2.74 12.35
CA LEU A 31 7.35 2.11 11.63
C LEU A 31 6.93 1.60 10.24
N ASN A 32 5.63 1.57 9.94
CA ASN A 32 5.11 1.13 8.65
C ASN A 32 4.81 2.35 7.76
N PRO A 33 5.63 2.66 6.73
CA PRO A 33 5.48 3.89 5.96
C PRO A 33 4.12 4.03 5.25
N ILE A 34 3.47 2.92 4.93
CA ILE A 34 2.15 2.93 4.27
C ILE A 34 1.07 3.53 5.18
N GLU A 35 1.20 3.42 6.51
CA GLU A 35 0.24 3.98 7.46
C GLU A 35 0.18 5.51 7.36
N ARG A 36 1.31 6.16 7.04
CA ARG A 36 1.34 7.61 6.80
C ARG A 36 0.59 8.00 5.54
N LEU A 37 0.69 7.19 4.48
CA LEU A 37 -0.10 7.39 3.26
C LEU A 37 -1.60 7.22 3.54
N TRP A 38 -1.96 6.17 4.29
CA TRP A 38 -3.36 5.93 4.68
C TRP A 38 -3.92 7.04 5.58
N LEU A 39 -3.13 7.55 6.52
CA LEU A 39 -3.52 8.69 7.34
C LEU A 39 -3.88 9.91 6.48
N SER A 40 -3.01 10.28 5.55
CA SER A 40 -3.22 11.41 4.64
C SER A 40 -4.42 11.20 3.71
N LEU A 41 -4.60 9.97 3.19
CA LEU A 41 -5.79 9.60 2.41
C LEU A 41 -7.05 9.80 3.25
N HIS A 42 -7.03 9.32 4.50
CA HIS A 42 -8.19 9.40 5.37
C HIS A 42 -8.56 10.84 5.70
N GLU A 43 -7.58 11.67 6.06
CA GLU A 43 -7.75 13.10 6.33
C GLU A 43 -8.32 13.86 5.13
N THR A 44 -7.90 13.49 3.91
CA THR A 44 -8.28 14.20 2.68
C THR A 44 -9.64 13.76 2.13
N ILE A 45 -9.95 12.45 2.16
CA ILE A 45 -11.06 11.89 1.38
C ILE A 45 -12.21 11.35 2.23
N THR A 46 -11.91 10.80 3.41
CA THR A 46 -12.90 10.03 4.18
C THR A 46 -13.31 10.67 5.51
N ARG A 47 -12.42 11.45 6.14
CA ARG A 47 -12.75 12.19 7.36
C ARG A 47 -13.58 13.40 6.97
N ASN A 48 -14.76 13.55 7.57
CA ASN A 48 -15.67 14.69 7.39
C ASN A 48 -16.15 14.94 5.93
N HIS A 49 -15.91 13.99 5.02
CA HIS A 49 -16.38 14.03 3.64
C HIS A 49 -17.42 12.94 3.45
N GLN A 50 -18.54 13.25 2.79
CA GLN A 50 -19.57 12.26 2.47
C GLN A 50 -19.55 11.89 0.99
N CYS A 51 -19.18 10.64 0.71
CA CYS A 51 -19.43 10.02 -0.59
C CYS A 51 -20.81 9.36 -0.54
N ARG A 52 -21.76 9.82 -1.36
CA ARG A 52 -23.10 9.23 -1.43
C ARG A 52 -23.07 7.83 -2.05
N TYR A 53 -22.10 7.58 -2.93
CA TYR A 53 -21.94 6.32 -3.63
C TYR A 53 -20.50 5.84 -3.62
N MET A 54 -20.31 4.51 -3.66
CA MET A 54 -19.00 3.87 -3.68
C MET A 54 -18.11 4.39 -4.83
N TRP A 55 -18.67 4.62 -6.02
CA TRP A 55 -17.91 5.10 -7.16
C TRP A 55 -17.29 6.48 -6.94
N GLN A 56 -17.92 7.34 -6.12
CA GLN A 56 -17.38 8.67 -5.79
C GLN A 56 -16.16 8.53 -4.88
N LEU A 57 -16.22 7.61 -3.92
CA LEU A 57 -15.09 7.29 -3.05
C LEU A 57 -13.92 6.73 -3.89
N LEU A 58 -14.19 5.76 -4.76
CA LEU A 58 -13.18 5.15 -5.63
C LEU A 58 -12.52 6.20 -6.55
N LYS A 59 -13.31 7.11 -7.14
CA LYS A 59 -12.79 8.19 -7.98
C LYS A 59 -11.85 9.12 -7.19
N GLN A 60 -12.24 9.53 -5.98
CA GLN A 60 -11.42 10.40 -5.15
C GLN A 60 -10.14 9.70 -4.68
N VAL A 61 -10.23 8.44 -4.25
CA VAL A 61 -9.05 7.62 -3.90
C VAL A 61 -8.09 7.51 -5.09
N ALA A 62 -8.59 7.22 -6.30
CA ALA A 62 -7.75 7.15 -7.49
C ALA A 62 -7.05 8.48 -7.79
N GLN A 63 -7.75 9.62 -7.65
CA GLN A 63 -7.17 10.95 -7.81
C GLN A 63 -6.09 11.23 -6.77
N PHE A 64 -6.33 10.88 -5.50
CA PHE A 64 -5.35 11.01 -4.42
C PHE A 64 -4.11 10.16 -4.69
N MET A 65 -4.27 8.89 -5.09
CA MET A 65 -3.14 8.00 -5.35
C MET A 65 -2.29 8.50 -6.54
N ASN A 66 -2.92 9.06 -7.58
CA ASN A 66 -2.21 9.68 -8.68
C ASN A 66 -1.40 10.91 -8.22
N ALA A 67 -1.95 11.73 -7.33
CA ALA A 67 -1.26 12.91 -6.80
C ALA A 67 -0.15 12.55 -5.78
N ALA A 68 -0.36 11.50 -4.98
CA ALA A 68 0.61 11.02 -4.00
C ALA A 68 1.76 10.20 -4.63
N SER A 69 1.60 9.75 -5.88
CA SER A 69 2.65 9.02 -6.60
C SER A 69 3.83 9.95 -6.89
N LEU A 70 4.97 9.68 -6.24
CA LEU A 70 6.22 10.40 -6.47
C LEU A 70 6.82 10.14 -7.87
N PHE A 71 6.30 9.14 -8.59
CA PHE A 71 6.72 8.81 -9.94
C PHE A 71 5.63 9.20 -10.94
N PRO A 72 5.83 10.26 -11.74
CA PRO A 72 4.99 10.53 -12.89
C PRO A 72 5.35 9.51 -13.98
N GLY A 73 4.58 8.43 -14.07
CA GLY A 73 4.69 7.48 -15.18
C GLY A 73 5.39 6.16 -14.84
N ASN A 74 4.76 5.11 -15.33
CA ASN A 74 5.07 3.69 -15.18
C ASN A 74 6.37 3.29 -15.94
N GLN A 75 7.56 3.71 -15.48
CA GLN A 75 8.86 3.32 -16.09
C GLN A 75 9.87 2.64 -15.14
N GLN A 76 9.51 2.31 -13.91
CA GLN A 76 10.45 1.72 -12.93
C GLN A 76 10.55 0.18 -13.00
N GLY A 77 10.01 -0.46 -14.06
CA GLY A 77 10.04 -1.92 -14.24
C GLY A 77 11.34 -2.50 -14.82
N LEU A 78 12.33 -1.67 -15.17
CA LEU A 78 13.56 -2.12 -15.86
C LEU A 78 14.88 -1.76 -15.16
N ALA A 79 14.85 -1.38 -13.88
CA ALA A 79 16.10 -1.33 -13.10
C ALA A 79 16.49 -2.76 -12.71
N LYS A 80 17.16 -3.48 -13.62
CA LYS A 80 17.96 -4.65 -13.25
C LYS A 80 18.97 -4.19 -12.21
N VAL A 81 18.79 -4.64 -10.96
CA VAL A 81 19.85 -4.63 -9.97
C VAL A 81 20.77 -5.77 -10.37
N GLU A 82 21.84 -5.44 -11.09
CA GLU A 82 23.00 -6.34 -11.17
C GLU A 82 23.71 -6.34 -9.80
N ARG A 83 24.24 -7.53 -9.46
CA ARG A 83 24.63 -7.97 -8.12
C ARG A 83 25.73 -7.14 -7.46
#